data_AF-A0A2M7SGE6-F1
#
_entry.id   AF-A0A2M7SGE6-F1
#
_cell.length_a   1.000
_cell.length_b   1.000
_cell.length_c   1.000
_cell.angle_alpha   90.00
_cell.angle_beta   90.00
_cell.angle_gamma   90.00
#
_symmetry.space_group_name_H-M   'P 1'
#
loop_
_entity.id
_entity.type
_entity.pdbx_description
1 polymer ?
#
loop_
_entity_poly.entity_id
_entity_poly.type
_entity_poly.pdbx_seq_one_letter_code
_entity_poly.pdbx_strand_id
1 'polypeptide(L)' 'MAIKYKDYYEILGLKRDASAKEIKNAYRKLARKYHPDVNPDNKGAEEKFKEINEANEVLGDPGKKTKY' A
#
# COMPACT_ATOMS: atom_id res chain seq x y z
N MET A 1 -22.49 -3.75 -6.31
CA MET A 1 -21.63 -4.05 -5.14
C MET A 1 -20.65 -2.89 -5.03
N ALA A 2 -20.79 -2.00 -4.05
CA ALA A 2 -19.81 -0.94 -3.85
C ALA A 2 -18.49 -1.63 -3.49
N ILE A 3 -17.54 -1.67 -4.44
CA ILE A 3 -16.15 -1.97 -4.12
C ILE A 3 -15.85 -0.97 -3.00
N LYS A 4 -15.69 -1.45 -1.77
CA LYS A 4 -14.98 -0.69 -0.74
C LYS A 4 -13.61 -0.54 -1.36
N TYR A 5 -13.42 0.51 -2.15
CA TYR A 5 -12.11 0.99 -2.54
C TYR A 5 -11.53 1.37 -1.19
N LYS A 6 -10.89 0.41 -0.52
CA LYS A 6 -9.95 0.71 0.54
C LYS A 6 -9.10 1.80 -0.10
N ASP A 7 -9.18 3.01 0.45
CA ASP A 7 -8.47 4.13 -0.16
C ASP A 7 -6.99 3.78 0.00
N TYR A 8 -6.42 3.17 -1.03
CA TYR A 8 -5.03 2.72 -1.04
C TYR A 8 -4.09 3.89 -0.78
N TYR A 9 -4.55 5.10 -1.15
CA TYR A 9 -3.96 6.36 -0.75
C TYR A 9 -3.96 6.54 0.77
N GLU A 10 -5.09 6.38 1.47
CA GLU A 10 -5.15 6.45 2.94
C GLU A 10 -4.31 5.36 3.61
N ILE A 11 -4.28 4.14 3.08
CA ILE A 11 -3.42 3.05 3.57
C ILE A 11 -1.94 3.44 3.50
N LEU A 12 -1.54 4.08 2.40
CA LEU A 12 -0.17 4.59 2.23
C LEU A 12 0.05 5.93 2.97
N GLY A 13 -0.97 6.50 3.61
CA GLY A 13 -0.91 7.81 4.25
C GLY A 13 -0.69 8.95 3.25
N LEU A 14 -1.13 8.76 2.02
CA LEU A 14 -1.02 9.67 0.90
C LEU A 14 -2.36 10.27 0.55
N LYS A 15 -2.32 11.41 -0.12
CA LYS A 15 -3.49 12.00 -0.77
C LYS A 15 -3.73 11.35 -2.13
N ARG A 16 -4.96 11.45 -2.62
CA ARG A 16 -5.37 10.91 -3.94
C ARG A 16 -4.65 11.55 -5.13
N ASP A 17 -4.02 12.70 -4.95
CA ASP A 17 -3.18 13.39 -5.92
C ASP A 17 -1.71 12.94 -5.89
N ALA A 18 -1.36 11.98 -5.01
CA ALA A 18 0.00 11.52 -4.87
C ALA A 18 0.54 10.90 -6.16
N SER A 19 1.75 11.30 -6.52
CA SER A 19 2.47 10.79 -7.67
C SER A 19 2.94 9.34 -7.45
N ALA A 20 3.20 8.60 -8.53
CA ALA A 20 3.78 7.26 -8.46
C ALA A 20 5.09 7.21 -7.66
N LYS A 21 5.86 8.30 -7.68
CA LYS A 21 7.09 8.46 -6.88
C LYS A 21 6.77 8.53 -5.38
N GLU A 22 5.73 9.26 -4.99
CA GLU A 22 5.27 9.35 -3.60
C GLU A 22 4.70 8.02 -3.11
N ILE A 23 3.89 7.34 -3.93
CA ILE A 23 3.38 5.99 -3.67
C ILE A 23 4.53 5.03 -3.37
N LYS A 24 5.54 4.99 -4.24
CA LYS A 24 6.70 4.11 -4.07
C LYS A 24 7.54 4.47 -2.84
N ASN A 25 7.67 5.75 -2.52
CA ASN A 25 8.38 6.21 -1.33
C ASN A 25 7.63 5.88 -0.04
N ALA A 26 6.32 6.12 0.01
CA ALA A 26 5.48 5.79 1.15
C ALA A 26 5.45 4.28 1.39
N TYR A 27 5.27 3.49 0.32
CA TYR A 27 5.37 2.03 0.35
C TYR A 27 6.67 1.57 1.01
N ARG A 28 7.83 2.04 0.51
CA ARG A 28 9.13 1.65 1.09
C ARG A 28 9.26 1.99 2.57
N LYS A 29 8.72 3.14 2.98
CA LYS A 29 8.78 3.62 4.37
C LYS A 29 7.89 2.77 5.29
N LEU A 30 6.68 2.47 4.86
CA LEU A 30 5.71 1.68 5.61
C LEU A 30 6.06 0.18 5.59
N ALA A 31 6.54 -0.34 4.46
CA ALA A 31 7.01 -1.72 4.32
C ALA A 31 8.15 -2.01 5.30
N ARG A 32 9.10 -1.09 5.48
CA ARG A 32 10.16 -1.24 6.50
C ARG A 32 9.59 -1.15 7.93
N LYS A 33 8.62 -0.26 8.17
CA LYS A 33 8.00 -0.07 9.48
C LYS A 33 7.21 -1.29 9.95
N TYR A 34 6.51 -1.95 9.03
CA TYR A 34 5.66 -3.11 9.29
C TYR A 34 6.27 -4.42 8.78
N HIS A 35 7.56 -4.44 8.44
CA HIS A 35 8.22 -5.63 7.93
C HIS A 35 8.17 -6.75 8.98
N PRO A 36 7.91 -8.02 8.60
CA PRO A 36 7.91 -9.14 9.53
C PRO A 36 9.27 -9.34 10.22
N ASP A 37 10.38 -9.01 9.54
CA ASP A 37 11.73 -9.08 10.13
C ASP A 37 11.91 -8.16 11.35
N VAL A 38 11.28 -6.98 11.35
CA VAL A 38 11.32 -6.05 12.50
C VAL A 38 10.07 -6.14 13.39
N ASN A 39 9.07 -6.92 12.98
CA ASN A 39 7.82 -7.16 13.71
C ASN A 39 7.41 -8.65 13.68
N PRO A 40 8.27 -9.58 14.15
CA PRO A 40 8.05 -11.01 13.95
C PRO A 40 6.77 -11.55 14.62
N ASP A 41 6.34 -10.95 15.72
CA ASP A 41 5.17 -11.40 16.51
C ASP A 41 3.94 -10.48 16.39
N ASN A 42 3.98 -9.48 15.52
CA ASN A 42 2.90 -8.51 15.40
C ASN A 42 1.96 -8.84 14.24
N LYS A 43 0.86 -9.55 14.55
CA LYS A 43 -0.19 -9.85 13.57
C LYS A 43 -0.78 -8.60 12.91
N GLY A 44 -0.88 -7.48 13.64
CA GLY A 44 -1.35 -6.22 13.08
C GLY A 44 -0.35 -5.57 12.12
N ALA A 45 0.95 -5.83 12.27
CA ALA A 45 1.95 -5.42 11.29
C ALA A 45 1.85 -6.25 10.01
N GLU A 46 1.60 -7.56 10.11
CA GLU A 46 1.37 -8.44 8.96
C GLU A 46 0.15 -7.99 8.12
N GLU A 47 -0.98 -7.70 8.78
CA GLU A 47 -2.18 -7.21 8.09
C GLU A 47 -1.90 -5.89 7.37
N LYS A 48 -1.28 -4.92 8.06
CA LYS A 48 -0.89 -3.65 7.43
C LYS A 48 0.08 -3.85 6.28
N PHE A 49 1.05 -4.73 6.41
CA PHE A 49 2.03 -5.03 5.37
C PHE A 49 1.36 -5.60 4.11
N LYS A 50 0.35 -6.47 4.28
CA LYS A 50 -0.50 -6.96 3.17
C LYS A 50 -1.25 -5.81 2.50
N GLU A 51 -1.90 -4.93 3.28
CA GLU A 51 -2.63 -3.77 2.73
C GLU A 51 -1.71 -2.79 1.99
N ILE A 52 -0.51 -2.54 2.51
CA ILE A 52 0.51 -1.68 1.89
C ILE A 52 1.02 -2.26 0.56
N ASN A 53 1.21 -3.59 0.49
CA ASN A 53 1.58 -4.27 -0.75
C ASN A 53 0.46 -4.17 -1.80
N GLU A 54 -0.78 -4.46 -1.42
CA GLU A 54 -1.94 -4.36 -2.30
C GLU A 54 -2.10 -2.92 -2.84
N ALA A 55 -1.97 -1.91 -1.97
CA ALA A 55 -2.00 -0.51 -2.34
C ALA A 55 -0.92 -0.15 -3.37
N ASN A 56 0.31 -0.62 -3.17
CA ASN A 56 1.41 -0.36 -4.10
C ASN A 56 1.27 -1.12 -5.42
N GLU A 57 0.70 -2.33 -5.43
CA GLU A 57 0.41 -3.05 -6.67
C GLU A 57 -0.68 -2.38 -7.50
N VAL A 58 -1.69 -1.80 -6.86
CA VAL A 58 -2.80 -1.13 -7.55
C VAL A 58 -2.41 0.29 -8.00
N LEU A 59 -1.73 1.05 -7.14
CA LEU A 59 -1.40 2.46 -7.41
C LEU A 59 -0.04 2.65 -8.09
N GLY A 60 0.90 1.74 -7.85
CA GLY A 60 2.29 1.85 -8.32
C GLY A 60 2.53 1.25 -9.71
N ASP A 61 1.59 0.48 -10.26
CA ASP A 61 1.72 -0.14 -11.58
C ASP A 61 0.88 0.62 -12.63
N PRO A 62 1.50 1.47 -13.47
CA PRO A 62 0.78 2.17 -14.53
C PRO A 62 0.26 1.23 -15.64
N GLY A 63 0.74 -0.03 -15.70
CA GLY A 63 0.33 -1.04 -16.69
C GLY A 63 -0.85 -1.91 -16.24
N LYS A 64 -1.09 -2.07 -14.92
CA LYS A 64 -2.27 -2.78 -14.40
C LYS A 64 -3.57 -1.96 -14.49
N LYS A 65 -3.50 -0.65 -14.75
CA LYS A 65 -4.68 0.20 -15.02
C LYS A 65 -5.46 -0.20 -16.28
N THR A 66 -4.91 -1.02 -17.17
CA THR A 66 -5.56 -1.37 -18.45
C THR A 66 -6.20 -2.77 -18.46
N LYS A 67 -6.27 -3.48 -17.32
CA LYS A 67 -6.82 -4.85 -17.25
C LYS A 67 -8.01 -5.07 -16.30
N TYR A 68 -8.61 -4.00 -15.78
CA TYR A 68 -9.84 -4.09 -14.97
C TYR A 68 -10.90 -3.12 -15.46
#